data_AF-A0A7J2SPJ4-F1
#
_entry.id   AF-A0A7J2SPJ4-F1
#
_cell.length_a   1.000
_cell.length_b   1.000
_cell.length_c   1.000
_cell.angle_alpha   90.00
_cell.angle_beta   90.00
_cell.angle_gamma   90.00
#
_symmetry.space_group_name_H-M   'P 1'
#
loop_
_entity.id
_entity.type
_entity.pdbx_description
1 polymer ?
#
loop_
_entity_poly.entity_id
_entity_poly.type
_entity_poly.pdbx_seq_one_letter_code
_entity_poly.pdbx_strand_id
1 'polypeptide(L)'
;DYDGNLFDASSLAALAALATARVPAERFELGEDYPLPMKEPPISCTFVKFNGAIVVDPCLDEETIAEARLTVATDKQGNIRAMQKGLAGSFTIDEVKKVIKDSIDNGARIRKILEETIRRDHGEKN
;
A
#
# COMPACT_ATOMS: atom_id res chain seq x y z
N ASP A 1 -0.26 -16.07 10.26
CA ASP A 1 -0.09 -16.31 8.83
C ASP A 1 0.92 -15.31 8.30
N TYR A 2 2.06 -15.76 7.79
CA TYR A 2 3.04 -14.89 7.13
C TYR A 2 3.42 -15.58 5.82
N ASP A 3 2.75 -15.18 4.74
CA ASP A 3 2.92 -15.77 3.40
C ASP A 3 3.63 -14.80 2.44
N GLY A 4 4.32 -13.79 2.98
CA GLY A 4 4.96 -12.71 2.21
C GLY A 4 4.16 -11.40 2.18
N ASN A 5 4.76 -10.36 1.62
CA ASN A 5 4.21 -9.01 1.44
C ASN A 5 3.47 -8.38 2.64
N LEU A 6 3.95 -8.66 3.86
CA LEU A 6 3.30 -8.15 5.08
C LEU A 6 3.26 -6.62 5.14
N PHE A 7 4.23 -5.93 4.55
CA PHE A 7 4.30 -4.47 4.57
C PHE A 7 3.13 -3.82 3.84
N ASP A 8 2.80 -4.29 2.64
CA ASP A 8 1.70 -3.71 1.87
C ASP A 8 0.35 -4.12 2.47
N ALA A 9 0.21 -5.37 2.91
CA ALA A 9 -1.00 -5.85 3.58
C ALA A 9 -1.29 -5.07 4.88
N SER A 10 -0.27 -4.88 5.72
CA SER A 10 -0.40 -4.12 6.98
C SER A 10 -0.68 -2.64 6.73
N SER A 11 -0.01 -2.05 5.73
CA SER A 11 -0.27 -0.67 5.34
C SER A 11 -1.71 -0.52 4.88
N LEU A 12 -2.18 -1.37 3.96
CA LEU A 12 -3.55 -1.32 3.46
C LEU A 12 -4.58 -1.52 4.57
N ALA A 13 -4.34 -2.46 5.50
CA ALA A 13 -5.21 -2.70 6.65
C ALA A 13 -5.28 -1.48 7.58
N ALA A 14 -4.13 -0.84 7.87
CA ALA A 14 -4.10 0.38 8.67
C ALA A 14 -4.87 1.53 7.99
N LEU A 15 -4.75 1.67 6.68
CA LEU A 15 -5.48 2.69 5.92
C LEU A 15 -6.99 2.42 5.93
N ALA A 16 -7.42 1.17 5.76
CA ALA A 16 -8.82 0.80 5.86
C ALA A 16 -9.41 1.05 7.26
N ALA A 17 -8.65 0.72 8.31
CA ALA A 17 -9.06 0.95 9.69
C ALA A 17 -9.19 2.46 10.00
N LEU A 18 -8.23 3.27 9.55
CA LEU A 18 -8.30 4.73 9.72
C LEU A 18 -9.44 5.36 8.92
N ALA A 19 -9.75 4.82 7.73
CA ALA A 19 -10.82 5.33 6.88
C ALA A 19 -12.22 5.03 7.45
N THR A 20 -12.35 3.93 8.19
CA THR A 20 -13.60 3.50 8.85
C THR A 20 -13.71 3.97 10.31
N ALA A 21 -12.65 4.57 10.86
CA ALA A 21 -12.61 5.04 12.24
C ALA A 21 -13.59 6.21 12.49
N ARG A 22 -14.31 6.13 13.61
CA ARG A 22 -15.12 7.23 14.16
C ARG A 22 -14.42 7.87 15.36
N VAL A 23 -14.40 9.20 15.37
CA VAL A 23 -13.89 10.01 16.48
C VAL A 23 -15.00 10.12 17.53
N PRO A 24 -14.78 9.67 18.77
CA PRO A 24 -15.80 9.63 19.82
C PRO A 24 -15.95 11.01 20.50
N ALA A 25 -16.39 12.02 19.76
CA ALA A 25 -16.55 13.38 20.27
C ALA A 25 -17.63 13.48 21.36
N GLU A 26 -18.65 12.62 21.29
CA GLU A 26 -19.77 12.62 22.24
C GLU A 26 -19.28 12.25 23.66
N ARG A 27 -18.35 11.29 23.73
CA ARG A 27 -17.74 10.84 24.99
C ARG A 27 -17.01 11.96 25.75
N PHE A 28 -16.58 13.00 25.05
CA PHE A 28 -15.83 14.12 25.61
C PHE A 28 -16.62 15.42 25.64
N GLU A 29 -17.94 15.38 25.39
CA GLU A 29 -18.82 16.57 25.35
C GLU A 29 -18.38 17.60 24.27
N LEU A 30 -17.71 17.14 23.20
CA LEU A 30 -17.18 17.99 22.12
C LEU A 30 -18.07 18.04 20.86
N GLY A 31 -19.21 17.35 20.86
CA GLY A 31 -20.15 17.27 19.72
C GLY A 31 -20.57 15.83 19.40
N GLU A 32 -21.20 15.63 18.24
CA GLU A 32 -21.54 14.29 17.74
C GLU A 32 -20.32 13.56 17.18
N ASP A 33 -20.31 12.23 17.29
CA ASP A 33 -19.26 11.40 16.70
C ASP A 33 -19.17 11.59 15.19
N TYR A 34 -17.97 11.84 14.69
CA TYR A 34 -17.70 12.13 13.29
C TYR A 34 -16.61 11.20 12.72
N PRO A 35 -16.61 10.93 11.41
CA PRO A 35 -15.58 10.11 10.78
C PRO A 35 -14.20 10.80 10.87
N LEU A 36 -13.15 10.01 11.08
CA LEU A 36 -11.79 10.54 11.18
C LEU A 36 -11.41 11.30 9.90
N PRO A 37 -11.00 12.59 9.98
CA PRO A 37 -10.59 13.34 8.81
C PRO A 37 -9.25 12.81 8.27
N MET A 38 -9.33 11.88 7.33
CA MET A 38 -8.19 11.27 6.65
C MET A 38 -7.87 12.02 5.36
N LYS A 39 -6.59 12.35 5.17
CA LYS A 39 -6.06 12.72 3.85
C LYS A 39 -5.72 11.45 3.09
N GLU A 40 -5.95 11.46 1.78
CA GLU A 40 -5.71 10.30 0.91
C GLU A 40 -4.29 9.72 1.11
N PRO A 41 -4.17 8.53 1.71
CA PRO A 41 -2.88 7.94 2.02
C PRO A 41 -2.22 7.34 0.75
N PRO A 42 -0.88 7.28 0.70
CA PRO A 42 -0.18 6.58 -0.37
C PRO A 42 -0.33 5.06 -0.22
N ILE A 43 -0.31 4.35 -1.34
CA ILE A 43 -0.33 2.88 -1.38
C ILE A 43 1.08 2.41 -1.68
N SER A 44 1.59 1.49 -0.86
CA SER A 44 2.87 0.85 -1.10
C SER A 44 2.70 -0.39 -1.99
N CYS A 45 3.67 -0.58 -2.86
CA CYS A 45 3.84 -1.80 -3.64
C CYS A 45 5.29 -2.28 -3.47
N THR A 46 5.45 -3.52 -3.02
CA THR A 46 6.74 -4.15 -2.77
C THR A 46 7.13 -5.09 -3.91
N PHE A 47 8.38 -4.95 -4.35
CA PHE A 47 8.98 -5.70 -5.44
C PHE A 47 10.25 -6.38 -4.95
N VAL A 48 10.49 -7.60 -5.43
CA VAL A 48 11.74 -8.32 -5.19
C VAL A 48 12.41 -8.65 -6.51
N LYS A 49 13.74 -8.75 -6.44
CA LYS A 49 14.58 -9.19 -7.54
C LYS A 49 15.24 -10.51 -7.18
N PHE A 50 15.13 -11.49 -8.07
CA PHE A 50 15.90 -12.72 -8.02
C PHE A 50 16.37 -13.08 -9.43
N ASN A 51 17.65 -13.41 -9.59
CA ASN A 51 18.24 -13.87 -10.84
C ASN A 51 17.90 -13.00 -12.07
N GLY A 52 17.83 -11.67 -11.90
CA GLY A 52 17.47 -10.72 -12.94
C GLY A 52 15.98 -10.59 -13.28
N ALA A 53 15.11 -11.42 -12.68
CA ALA A 53 13.66 -11.24 -12.74
C ALA A 53 13.18 -10.32 -11.61
N ILE A 54 12.14 -9.53 -11.88
CA ILE A 54 11.48 -8.67 -10.89
C ILE A 54 10.05 -9.17 -10.73
N VAL A 55 9.68 -9.47 -9.48
CA VAL A 55 8.34 -9.93 -9.10
C VAL A 55 7.70 -8.90 -8.18
N VAL A 56 6.40 -8.72 -8.37
CA VAL A 56 5.55 -7.85 -7.55
C VAL A 56 4.77 -8.73 -6.57
N ASP A 57 4.59 -8.26 -5.33
CA ASP A 57 3.85 -8.98 -4.29
C ASP A 57 4.47 -10.35 -3.97
N PRO A 58 5.72 -10.38 -3.46
CA PRO A 58 6.44 -11.62 -3.26
C PRO A 58 5.83 -12.49 -2.17
N CYS A 59 5.71 -13.78 -2.43
CA CYS A 59 5.41 -14.75 -1.37
C CYS A 59 6.63 -14.98 -0.46
N LEU A 60 6.45 -15.67 0.66
CA LEU A 60 7.54 -15.95 1.62
C LEU A 60 8.77 -16.60 0.96
N ASP A 61 8.55 -17.56 0.07
CA ASP A 61 9.63 -18.25 -0.63
C ASP A 61 10.39 -17.30 -1.55
N GLU A 62 9.67 -16.42 -2.27
CA GLU A 62 10.24 -15.40 -3.15
C GLU A 62 11.00 -14.32 -2.36
N GLU A 63 10.50 -13.90 -1.19
CA GLU A 63 11.22 -13.00 -0.28
C GLU A 63 12.52 -13.62 0.23
N THR A 64 12.51 -14.92 0.52
CA THR A 64 13.66 -15.64 1.10
C THR A 64 14.83 -15.77 0.12
N ILE A 65 14.54 -15.96 -1.16
CA ILE A 65 15.56 -16.08 -2.22
C ILE A 65 15.90 -14.74 -2.89
N ALA A 66 15.23 -13.66 -2.50
CA ALA A 66 15.43 -12.35 -3.11
C ALA A 66 16.82 -11.78 -2.81
N GLU A 67 17.44 -11.21 -3.84
CA GLU A 67 18.73 -10.52 -3.72
C GLU A 67 18.52 -9.06 -3.31
N ALA A 68 17.49 -8.43 -3.86
CA ALA A 68 17.18 -7.02 -3.65
C ALA A 68 15.66 -6.83 -3.48
N ARG A 69 15.26 -5.89 -2.62
CA ARG A 69 13.86 -5.49 -2.45
C ARG A 69 13.72 -4.00 -2.74
N LEU A 70 12.63 -3.60 -3.38
CA LEU A 70 12.28 -2.20 -3.58
C LEU A 70 10.79 -2.01 -3.29
N THR A 71 10.48 -1.19 -2.31
CA THR A 71 9.10 -0.79 -1.99
C THR A 71 8.90 0.64 -2.47
N VAL A 72 7.83 0.88 -3.23
CA VAL A 72 7.47 2.20 -3.76
C VAL A 72 6.08 2.57 -3.27
N ALA A 73 5.93 3.76 -2.70
CA ALA A 73 4.65 4.28 -2.25
C ALA A 73 4.17 5.39 -3.20
N THR A 74 2.98 5.20 -3.79
CA THR A 74 2.38 6.12 -4.77
C THR A 74 1.09 6.75 -4.26
N ASP A 75 0.86 8.02 -4.60
CA ASP A 75 -0.40 8.71 -4.33
C ASP A 75 -1.41 8.55 -5.48
N LYS A 76 -2.61 9.13 -5.34
CA LYS A 76 -3.69 9.09 -6.35
C LYS A 76 -3.31 9.72 -7.69
N GLN A 77 -2.40 10.68 -7.68
CA GLN A 77 -1.92 11.36 -8.88
C GLN A 77 -0.74 10.62 -9.51
N GLY A 78 -0.34 9.47 -8.95
CA GLY A 78 0.82 8.70 -9.40
C GLY A 78 2.15 9.31 -8.95
N ASN A 79 2.15 10.30 -8.04
CA ASN A 79 3.39 10.84 -7.51
C ASN A 79 3.99 9.86 -6.50
N ILE A 80 5.31 9.73 -6.56
CA ILE A 80 6.07 8.93 -5.60
C ILE A 80 6.15 9.69 -4.28
N ARG A 81 5.66 9.08 -3.20
CA ARG A 81 5.72 9.62 -1.85
C ARG A 81 6.88 9.06 -1.04
N ALA A 82 7.22 7.80 -1.28
CA ALA A 82 8.38 7.16 -0.66
C ALA A 82 8.93 6.05 -1.56
N MET A 83 10.23 5.78 -1.43
CA MET A 83 10.85 4.56 -1.95
C MET A 83 11.82 4.01 -0.92
N GLN A 84 11.84 2.70 -0.74
CA GLN A 84 12.74 2.04 0.20
C GLN A 84 13.38 0.82 -0.45
N LYS A 85 14.72 0.86 -0.60
CA LYS A 85 15.51 -0.32 -0.98
C LYS A 85 15.83 -1.15 0.26
N GLY A 86 15.63 -2.46 0.16
CA GLY A 86 16.07 -3.45 1.14
C GLY A 86 17.07 -4.44 0.53
N LEU A 87 17.61 -5.29 1.40
CA LEU A 87 18.56 -6.36 1.06
C LEU A 87 19.89 -5.86 0.45
N ALA A 88 20.84 -6.78 0.29
CA ALA A 88 22.20 -6.47 -0.13
C ALA A 88 22.34 -6.21 -1.64
N GLY A 89 21.39 -6.70 -2.45
CA GLY A 89 21.43 -6.59 -3.91
C GLY A 89 21.14 -5.18 -4.44
N SER A 90 21.25 -5.04 -5.75
CA SER A 90 21.15 -3.78 -6.46
C SER A 90 20.15 -3.84 -7.62
N PHE A 91 19.64 -2.67 -7.98
CA PHE A 91 18.80 -2.47 -9.15
C PHE A 91 19.51 -1.55 -10.14
N THR A 92 19.33 -1.81 -11.42
CA THR A 92 19.72 -0.88 -12.48
C THR A 92 18.69 0.26 -12.56
N ILE A 93 19.08 1.38 -13.18
CA ILE A 93 18.19 2.53 -13.32
C ILE A 93 16.94 2.18 -14.14
N ASP A 94 17.08 1.34 -15.17
CA ASP A 94 15.96 0.93 -16.01
C ASP A 94 15.01 -0.01 -15.28
N GLU A 95 15.54 -0.90 -14.44
CA GLU A 95 14.73 -1.72 -13.53
C GLU A 95 13.94 -0.85 -12.55
N VAL A 96 14.56 0.17 -11.95
CA VAL A 96 13.87 1.10 -11.04
C VAL A 96 12.75 1.85 -11.76
N LYS A 97 12.99 2.34 -12.98
CA LYS A 97 11.95 3.00 -13.80
C LYS A 97 10.78 2.06 -14.10
N LYS A 98 11.06 0.80 -14.39
CA LYS A 98 10.04 -0.22 -14.61
C LYS A 98 9.21 -0.45 -13.34
N VAL A 99 9.87 -0.64 -12.19
CA VAL A 99 9.20 -0.81 -10.89
C VAL A 99 8.31 0.38 -10.56
N ILE A 100 8.78 1.61 -10.77
CA ILE A 100 7.97 2.82 -10.53
C ILE A 100 6.71 2.82 -11.40
N LYS A 101 6.84 2.50 -12.69
CA LYS A 101 5.71 2.44 -13.60
C LYS A 101 4.69 1.37 -13.16
N ASP A 102 5.17 0.17 -12.87
CA ASP A 102 4.33 -0.93 -12.41
C ASP A 102 3.66 -0.61 -11.06
N SER A 103 4.33 0.15 -10.19
CA SER A 103 3.78 0.62 -8.90
C SER A 103 2.63 1.63 -9.07
N ILE A 104 2.69 2.48 -10.09
CA ILE A 104 1.60 3.43 -10.39
C ILE A 104 0.37 2.66 -10.86
N ASP A 105 0.55 1.71 -11.78
CA ASP A 105 -0.54 0.91 -12.33
C ASP A 105 -1.19 0.00 -11.26
N ASN A 106 -0.39 -0.68 -10.46
CA ASN A 106 -0.88 -1.54 -9.38
C ASN A 106 -1.48 -0.73 -8.22
N GLY A 107 -0.84 0.37 -7.82
CA GLY A 107 -1.35 1.27 -6.80
C GLY A 107 -2.73 1.83 -7.15
N ALA A 108 -2.96 2.18 -8.42
CA ALA A 108 -4.29 2.63 -8.89
C ALA A 108 -5.36 1.55 -8.76
N ARG A 109 -5.04 0.28 -9.07
CA ARG A 109 -5.97 -0.86 -8.93
C ARG A 109 -6.33 -1.12 -7.47
N ILE A 110 -5.32 -1.19 -6.60
CA ILE A 110 -5.51 -1.44 -5.15
C ILE A 110 -6.34 -0.31 -4.54
N ARG A 111 -6.08 0.95 -4.93
CA ARG A 111 -6.86 2.11 -4.48
C ARG A 111 -8.34 1.97 -4.78
N LYS A 112 -8.66 1.56 -6.01
CA LYS A 112 -10.05 1.39 -6.44
C LYS A 112 -10.77 0.35 -5.58
N ILE A 113 -10.12 -0.78 -5.30
CA ILE A 113 -10.68 -1.84 -4.44
C ILE A 113 -10.88 -1.34 -3.00
N LEU A 114 -9.91 -0.59 -2.46
CA LEU A 114 -10.01 0.00 -1.13
C LEU A 114 -11.19 0.98 -1.03
N GLU A 115 -11.31 1.90 -2.00
CA GLU A 115 -12.41 2.88 -2.06
C GLU A 115 -13.78 2.18 -2.19
N GLU A 116 -13.90 1.16 -3.06
CA GLU A 116 -15.12 0.37 -3.20
C GLU A 116 -15.49 -0.37 -1.90
N THR A 117 -14.50 -0.88 -1.16
CA THR A 117 -14.72 -1.60 0.10
C THR A 117 -15.15 -0.66 1.22
N ILE A 118 -14.49 0.49 1.36
CA ILE A 118 -14.85 1.52 2.34
C ILE A 118 -16.28 2.04 2.07
N ARG A 119 -16.63 2.27 0.80
CA ARG A 119 -17.99 2.68 0.41
C ARG A 119 -19.05 1.67 0.85
N ARG A 120 -18.79 0.37 0.66
CA ARG A 120 -19.69 -0.71 1.10
C ARG A 120 -19.87 -0.72 2.61
N ASP A 121 -18.80 -0.51 3.38
CA ASP A 121 -18.85 -0.46 4.85
C ASP A 121 -19.67 0.73 5.37
N HIS A 122 -19.57 1.89 4.73
CA HIS A 122 -20.39 3.07 5.04
C HIS A 122 -21.86 2.97 4.57
N GLY A 123 -22.27 1.87 3.92
CA GLY A 123 -23.66 1.63 3.55
C GLY A 123 -24.15 2.36 2.30
N GLU A 124 -23.26 3.01 1.54
CA GLU A 124 -23.60 3.56 0.23
C GLU A 124 -23.78 2.41 -0.77
N LYS A 125 -25.04 2.00 -1.02
CA LYS A 125 -25.39 1.07 -2.09
C LYS A 125 -25.17 1.74 -3.46
N ASN A 126 -24.55 1.00 -4.38
CA ASN A 126 -24.40 1.34 -5.80
C ASN A 126 -25.70 1.82 -6.44
#